data_AF-A0A9N9GHB4-F1
#
_entry.id   AF-A0A9N9GHB4-F1
#
_cell.length_a   1.000
_cell.length_b   1.000
_cell.length_c   1.000
_cell.angle_alpha   90.00
_cell.angle_beta   90.00
_cell.angle_gamma   90.00
#
_symmetry.space_group_name_H-M   'P 1'
#
loop_
_entity.id
_entity.type
_entity.pdbx_description
1 polymer ?
#
loop_
_entity_poly.entity_id
_entity_poly.type
_entity_poly.pdbx_seq_one_letter_code
_entity_poly.pdbx_strand_id
1 'polypeptide(L)'
;MFQDRNRTIVHAIDGNEYFIDRNGHAFRYILEFYRNGEIVWPNENFLENDTNSTYVSRCELLKEFDYFQIPFEIPEALPTSQMLAKRFDNFINALLECSFDIKFSFRTYMSIKFYDYSISGEENHPTMLVVNPYIDSAYKKLKPFESCG
;
A
#
# COMPACT_ATOMS: atom_id res chain seq x y z
N MET A 1 19.32 24.21 -1.70
CA MET A 1 18.39 23.22 -2.27
C MET A 1 19.11 21.98 -2.77
N PHE A 2 20.26 22.10 -3.46
CA PHE A 2 21.03 20.94 -3.93
C PHE A 2 22.34 20.76 -3.15
N GLN A 3 22.67 19.52 -2.82
CA GLN A 3 23.99 19.13 -2.28
C GLN A 3 25.07 19.26 -3.36
N ASP A 4 26.33 19.46 -2.96
CA ASP A 4 27.43 19.76 -3.89
C ASP A 4 27.65 18.68 -4.97
N ARG A 5 27.37 17.41 -4.66
CA ARG A 5 27.42 16.30 -5.62
C ARG A 5 26.40 16.37 -6.76
N ASN A 6 25.30 17.12 -6.59
CA ASN A 6 24.25 17.26 -7.59
C ASN A 6 24.43 18.53 -8.45
N ARG A 7 25.40 19.40 -8.12
CA ARG A 7 25.66 20.64 -8.87
C ARG A 7 26.11 20.41 -10.31
N THR A 8 26.70 19.26 -10.61
CA THR A 8 27.16 18.91 -11.98
C THR A 8 26.03 18.43 -12.88
N ILE A 9 24.91 17.97 -12.31
CA ILE A 9 23.73 17.44 -13.01
C ILE A 9 22.67 18.55 -13.19
N VAL A 10 22.74 19.58 -12.37
CA VAL A 10 21.94 20.78 -12.44
C VAL A 10 22.49 21.69 -13.54
N HIS A 11 21.80 21.73 -14.67
CA HIS A 11 22.06 22.71 -15.72
C HIS A 11 21.16 23.92 -15.50
N ALA A 12 21.76 25.01 -15.00
CA ALA A 12 21.06 26.28 -14.88
C ALA A 12 20.88 26.89 -16.27
N ILE A 13 19.63 27.07 -16.69
CA ILE A 13 19.27 27.85 -17.89
C ILE A 13 18.90 29.25 -17.39
N ASP A 14 19.53 30.27 -17.95
CA ASP A 14 19.27 31.69 -17.65
C ASP A 14 19.32 32.11 -16.17
N GLY A 15 20.09 31.36 -15.36
CA GLY A 15 20.45 31.72 -13.98
C GLY A 15 19.39 31.43 -12.92
N ASN A 16 18.19 30.99 -13.31
CA ASN A 16 17.11 30.69 -12.34
C ASN A 16 16.22 29.48 -12.71
N GLU A 17 16.43 28.86 -13.87
CA GLU A 17 15.73 27.64 -14.25
C GLU A 17 16.66 26.43 -14.11
N TYR A 18 16.12 25.34 -13.58
CA TYR A 18 16.85 24.11 -13.31
C TYR A 18 16.27 23.00 -14.17
N PHE A 19 17.07 22.47 -15.10
CA PHE A 19 16.67 21.29 -15.85
C PHE A 19 17.07 20.01 -15.10
N ILE A 20 16.09 19.12 -14.91
CA ILE A 20 16.25 17.86 -14.19
C ILE A 20 15.68 16.73 -15.05
N ASP A 21 16.56 15.88 -15.60
CA ASP A 21 16.18 14.74 -16.43
C ASP A 21 15.77 13.53 -15.58
N ARG A 22 14.60 13.64 -14.94
CA ARG A 22 14.05 12.66 -13.99
C ARG A 22 12.55 12.48 -14.18
N ASN A 23 11.93 11.64 -13.35
CA ASN A 23 10.50 11.38 -13.41
C ASN A 23 9.67 12.62 -13.02
N GLY A 24 9.16 13.35 -14.01
CA GLY A 24 8.33 14.55 -13.81
C GLY A 24 7.01 14.30 -13.08
N HIS A 25 6.43 13.10 -13.20
CA HIS A 25 5.19 12.75 -12.48
C HIS A 25 5.45 12.54 -10.99
N ALA A 26 6.56 11.89 -10.65
CA ALA A 26 7.00 11.73 -9.26
C ALA A 26 7.43 13.06 -8.64
N PHE A 27 7.94 13.99 -9.45
CA PHE A 27 8.41 15.30 -8.98
C PHE A 27 7.33 16.13 -8.28
N ARG A 28 6.05 15.94 -8.62
CA ARG A 28 4.93 16.57 -7.88
C ARG A 28 5.00 16.30 -6.38
N TYR A 29 5.26 15.05 -5.99
CA TYR A 29 5.32 14.66 -4.57
C TYR A 29 6.54 15.27 -3.85
N ILE A 30 7.65 15.44 -4.57
CA ILE A 30 8.84 16.14 -4.08
C ILE A 30 8.51 17.61 -3.77
N LEU A 31 7.79 18.27 -4.68
CA LEU A 31 7.38 19.66 -4.50
C LEU A 31 6.39 19.84 -3.35
N GLU A 32 5.42 18.93 -3.19
CA GLU A 32 4.49 18.98 -2.06
C GLU A 32 5.22 18.83 -0.72
N PHE A 33 6.22 17.95 -0.64
CA PHE A 33 7.07 17.86 0.54
C PHE A 33 7.78 19.20 0.83
N TYR A 34 8.35 19.87 -0.17
CA TYR A 34 8.99 21.17 0.06
C TYR A 34 7.99 22.28 0.42
N ARG A 35 6.73 22.18 -0.01
CA ARG A 35 5.69 23.17 0.30
C ARG A 35 5.14 23.01 1.71
N ASN A 36 4.85 21.76 2.11
CA ASN A 36 4.07 21.48 3.32
C ASN A 36 4.90 20.80 4.43
N GLY A 37 6.08 20.26 4.10
CA GLY A 37 6.90 19.45 5.01
C GLY A 37 6.41 18.01 5.19
N GLU A 38 5.36 17.61 4.47
CA GLU A 38 4.70 16.31 4.62
C GLU A 38 4.82 15.46 3.36
N ILE A 39 4.94 14.15 3.53
CA ILE A 39 5.00 13.20 2.42
C ILE A 39 3.60 12.74 2.07
N VAL A 40 3.20 12.99 0.83
CA VAL A 40 1.94 12.49 0.26
C VAL A 40 2.25 11.21 -0.50
N TRP A 41 1.55 10.11 -0.19
CA TRP A 41 1.69 8.88 -0.95
C TRP A 41 0.74 8.82 -2.15
N PRO A 42 1.17 8.20 -3.26
CA PRO A 42 0.24 7.80 -4.31
C PRO A 42 -0.87 6.94 -3.70
N ASN A 43 -2.13 7.30 -4.00
CA ASN A 43 -3.38 6.63 -3.58
C ASN A 43 -3.95 6.98 -2.19
N GLU A 44 -3.37 7.90 -1.41
CA GLU A 44 -3.98 8.26 -0.11
C GLU A 44 -5.15 9.25 -0.23
N ASN A 45 -5.25 10.03 -1.31
CA ASN A 45 -6.29 11.07 -1.44
C ASN A 45 -6.77 11.37 -2.88
N PHE A 46 -6.39 10.58 -3.88
CA PHE A 46 -6.81 10.85 -5.26
C PHE A 46 -8.07 10.04 -5.59
N LEU A 47 -9.23 10.69 -5.45
CA LEU A 47 -10.49 10.25 -6.03
C LEU A 47 -10.26 9.83 -7.49
N GLU A 48 -10.78 8.66 -7.85
CA GLU A 48 -10.61 7.87 -9.10
C GLU A 48 -10.99 8.58 -10.42
N ASN A 49 -11.16 9.90 -10.42
CA ASN A 49 -11.70 10.66 -11.55
C ASN A 49 -10.63 11.31 -12.44
N ASP A 50 -9.35 11.17 -12.13
CA ASP A 50 -8.28 11.71 -12.96
C ASP A 50 -7.78 10.65 -13.96
N THR A 51 -8.53 10.48 -15.04
CA THR A 51 -8.24 9.54 -16.15
C THR A 51 -6.93 9.84 -16.90
N ASN A 52 -6.23 10.93 -16.53
CA ASN A 52 -4.94 11.34 -17.08
C ASN A 52 -3.77 11.21 -16.08
N SER A 53 -4.02 10.71 -14.87
CA SER A 53 -2.98 10.60 -13.84
C SER A 53 -2.05 9.42 -14.17
N THR A 54 -0.86 9.72 -14.70
CA THR A 54 0.21 8.74 -14.83
C THR A 54 0.57 8.21 -13.45
N TYR A 55 0.21 6.94 -13.21
CA TYR A 55 0.41 6.27 -11.93
C TYR A 55 1.91 6.23 -11.59
N VAL A 56 2.28 6.77 -10.43
CA VAL A 56 3.65 6.69 -9.88
C VAL A 56 3.63 5.64 -8.79
N SER A 57 4.41 4.57 -8.94
CA SER A 57 4.51 3.55 -7.90
C SER A 57 5.28 4.07 -6.68
N ARG A 58 5.01 3.49 -5.50
CA ARG A 58 5.79 3.79 -4.28
C ARG A 58 7.29 3.54 -4.49
N CYS A 59 7.67 2.49 -5.21
CA CYS A 59 9.07 2.19 -5.49
C CYS A 59 9.75 3.27 -6.36
N GLU A 60 9.07 3.80 -7.37
CA GLU A 60 9.60 4.89 -8.18
C GLU A 60 9.73 6.17 -7.35
N LEU A 61 8.72 6.49 -6.54
CA LEU A 61 8.76 7.66 -5.68
C LEU A 61 9.90 7.61 -4.65
N LEU A 62 10.14 6.43 -4.04
CA LEU A 62 11.25 6.24 -3.12
C LEU A 62 12.63 6.47 -3.78
N LYS A 63 12.79 6.08 -5.05
CA LYS A 63 14.03 6.37 -5.80
C LYS A 63 14.22 7.87 -6.05
N GLU A 64 13.12 8.61 -6.24
CA GLU A 64 13.21 10.07 -6.35
C GLU A 64 13.44 10.74 -4.99
N PHE A 65 12.83 10.27 -3.89
CA PHE A 65 13.15 10.76 -2.54
C PHE A 65 14.63 10.58 -2.20
N ASP A 66 15.22 9.44 -2.58
CA ASP A 66 16.67 9.25 -2.47
C ASP A 66 17.43 10.26 -3.33
N TYR A 67 17.10 10.42 -4.62
CA TYR A 67 17.79 11.39 -5.49
C TYR A 67 17.75 12.83 -4.95
N PHE A 68 16.57 13.29 -4.52
CA PHE A 68 16.33 14.62 -3.97
C PHE A 68 16.73 14.76 -2.49
N GLN A 69 17.15 13.66 -1.86
CA GLN A 69 17.60 13.61 -0.47
C GLN A 69 16.55 14.17 0.48
N ILE A 70 15.30 13.79 0.24
CA ILE A 70 14.20 14.11 1.14
C ILE A 70 14.45 13.36 2.45
N PRO A 71 14.57 14.05 3.60
CA PRO A 71 14.77 13.41 4.90
C PRO A 71 13.48 12.69 5.27
N PHE A 72 13.41 11.44 4.83
CA PHE A 72 12.31 10.55 5.08
C PHE A 72 12.83 9.37 5.88
N GLU A 73 12.37 9.25 7.12
CA GLU A 73 12.39 7.97 7.79
C GLU A 73 11.34 7.11 7.08
N ILE A 74 11.78 6.15 6.28
CA ILE A 74 10.91 5.02 5.94
C ILE A 74 10.36 4.56 7.28
N PRO A 75 9.03 4.64 7.53
CA PRO A 75 8.48 4.13 8.77
C PRO A 75 9.06 2.73 8.91
N GLU A 76 9.74 2.45 10.03
CA GLU A 76 10.31 1.12 10.33
C GLU A 76 9.29 -0.02 10.19
N ALA A 77 8.02 0.32 9.97
CA ALA A 77 6.90 -0.54 9.70
C ALA A 77 6.71 -1.00 8.22
N LEU A 78 7.68 -0.84 7.31
CA LEU A 78 7.66 -1.64 6.08
C LEU A 78 8.19 -3.04 6.43
N PRO A 79 7.30 -4.06 6.54
CA PRO A 79 7.74 -5.39 6.96
C PRO A 79 8.82 -5.89 6.00
N THR A 80 9.98 -6.28 6.56
CA THR A 80 11.08 -6.88 5.80
C THR A 80 10.55 -8.02 4.93
N SER A 81 11.20 -8.33 3.81
CA SER A 81 10.85 -9.48 2.97
C SER A 81 10.67 -10.78 3.78
N GLN A 82 11.48 -10.97 4.82
CA GLN A 82 11.34 -12.08 5.77
C GLN A 82 10.06 -12.01 6.62
N MET A 83 9.66 -10.82 7.09
CA MET A 83 8.41 -10.63 7.84
C MET A 83 7.19 -10.83 6.93
N LEU A 84 7.25 -10.36 5.69
CA LEU A 84 6.23 -10.59 4.67
C LEU A 84 6.11 -12.08 4.34
N ALA A 85 7.23 -12.78 4.10
CA ALA A 85 7.25 -14.21 3.87
C ALA A 85 6.64 -14.97 5.05
N LYS A 86 7.05 -14.65 6.29
CA LYS A 86 6.48 -15.24 7.50
C LYS A 86 4.97 -14.99 7.63
N ARG A 87 4.51 -13.77 7.31
CA ARG A 87 3.08 -13.45 7.32
C ARG A 87 2.33 -14.27 6.27
N PHE A 88 2.91 -14.46 5.09
CA PHE A 88 2.34 -15.28 4.02
C PHE A 88 2.27 -16.76 4.42
N ASP A 89 3.36 -17.32 4.97
CA ASP A 89 3.39 -18.71 5.45
C ASP A 89 2.33 -18.96 6.53
N ASN A 90 2.19 -18.02 7.48
CA ASN A 90 1.15 -18.09 8.51
C ASN A 90 -0.26 -18.05 7.90
N PHE A 91 -0.48 -17.26 6.86
CA PHE A 91 -1.75 -17.20 6.16
C PHE A 91 -2.09 -18.52 5.45
N ILE A 92 -1.12 -19.11 4.74
CA ILE A 92 -1.30 -20.41 4.09
C ILE A 92 -1.60 -21.50 5.13
N ASN A 93 -0.89 -21.49 6.27
CA ASN A 93 -1.16 -22.43 7.37
C ASN A 93 -2.58 -22.25 7.93
N ALA A 94 -3.05 -21.01 8.09
CA ALA A 94 -4.43 -20.75 8.52
C ALA A 94 -5.46 -21.32 7.53
N LEU A 95 -5.23 -21.22 6.22
CA LEU A 95 -6.09 -21.83 5.21
C LEU A 95 -6.10 -23.36 5.27
N LEU A 96 -4.92 -23.97 5.48
CA LEU A 96 -4.82 -25.42 5.68
C LEU A 96 -5.59 -25.86 6.92
N GLU A 97 -5.48 -25.13 8.02
CA GLU A 97 -6.25 -25.38 9.23
C GLU A 97 -7.76 -25.22 9.02
N CYS A 98 -8.19 -24.19 8.28
CA CYS A 98 -9.59 -24.02 7.90
C CYS A 98 -10.10 -25.20 7.07
N SER A 99 -9.26 -25.83 6.25
CA SER A 99 -9.65 -27.03 5.50
C SER A 99 -10.02 -28.21 6.43
N PHE A 100 -9.36 -28.34 7.58
CA PHE A 100 -9.73 -29.32 8.59
C PHE A 100 -11.03 -28.93 9.29
N ASP A 101 -11.23 -27.66 9.60
CA ASP A 101 -12.47 -27.16 10.20
C ASP A 101 -13.69 -27.41 9.29
N ILE A 102 -13.52 -27.23 7.97
CA ILE A 102 -14.55 -27.51 6.94
C ILE A 102 -14.92 -29.00 6.96
N LYS A 103 -13.91 -29.87 6.95
CA LYS A 103 -14.10 -31.33 7.01
C LYS A 103 -14.82 -31.74 8.29
N PHE A 104 -14.40 -31.20 9.43
CA PHE A 104 -15.03 -31.48 10.73
C PHE A 104 -16.48 -30.97 10.80
N SER A 105 -16.77 -29.86 10.13
CA SER A 105 -18.11 -29.28 10.02
C SER A 105 -18.98 -29.95 8.94
N PHE A 106 -18.50 -31.04 8.31
CA PHE A 106 -19.18 -31.76 7.23
C PHE A 106 -19.60 -30.84 6.06
N ARG A 107 -18.77 -29.83 5.75
CA ARG A 107 -19.00 -28.90 4.63
C ARG A 107 -18.11 -29.29 3.45
N THR A 108 -18.59 -28.98 2.24
CA THR A 108 -17.85 -29.22 0.99
C THR A 108 -17.11 -28.00 0.49
N TYR A 109 -17.47 -26.81 0.96
CA TYR A 109 -16.84 -25.55 0.59
C TYR A 109 -16.90 -24.54 1.76
N MET A 110 -16.00 -23.55 1.69
CA MET A 110 -16.02 -22.34 2.49
C MET A 110 -15.69 -21.18 1.56
N SER A 111 -16.51 -20.14 1.59
CA SER A 111 -16.25 -18.87 0.93
C SER A 111 -15.58 -17.95 1.95
N ILE A 112 -14.39 -17.46 1.59
CA ILE A 112 -13.65 -16.44 2.33
C ILE A 112 -13.65 -15.20 1.44
N LYS A 113 -14.19 -14.10 1.95
CA LYS A 113 -14.16 -12.81 1.26
C LYS A 113 -13.44 -11.79 2.12
N PHE A 114 -12.54 -11.05 1.50
CA PHE A 114 -11.89 -9.88 2.08
C PHE A 114 -12.59 -8.66 1.49
N TYR A 115 -13.00 -7.71 2.34
CA TYR A 115 -13.87 -6.59 1.98
C TYR A 115 -15.15 -7.00 1.23
N ASP A 116 -16.15 -7.50 1.97
CA ASP A 116 -17.50 -7.68 1.39
C ASP A 116 -18.33 -6.40 1.57
N TYR A 117 -18.79 -5.85 0.43
CA TYR A 117 -19.67 -4.68 0.36
C TYR A 117 -21.11 -5.13 0.08
N SER A 118 -21.55 -6.22 0.71
CA SER A 118 -22.87 -6.78 0.46
C SER A 118 -23.95 -5.76 0.87
N ILE A 119 -24.66 -5.27 -0.14
CA ILE A 119 -25.81 -4.35 -0.03
C ILE A 119 -27.00 -5.13 0.55
N SER A 120 -26.94 -5.48 1.83
CA SER A 120 -28.09 -6.05 2.54
C SER A 120 -28.56 -5.01 3.55
N GLY A 121 -29.64 -4.33 3.18
CA GLY A 121 -30.41 -3.29 3.88
C GLY A 121 -30.03 -2.96 5.33
N GLU A 122 -29.87 -1.65 5.54
CA GLU A 122 -29.76 -0.92 6.80
C GLU A 122 -28.38 -1.04 7.49
N GLU A 123 -27.64 0.07 7.44
CA GLU A 123 -26.29 0.34 7.97
C GLU A 123 -25.10 -0.20 7.13
N ASN A 124 -24.63 0.66 6.21
CA ASN A 124 -23.49 0.45 5.34
C ASN A 124 -22.17 0.43 6.13
N HIS A 125 -21.78 -0.74 6.63
CA HIS A 125 -20.42 -0.97 7.11
C HIS A 125 -19.74 -2.06 6.27
N PRO A 126 -18.66 -1.75 5.54
CA PRO A 126 -17.91 -2.77 4.80
C PRO A 126 -17.37 -3.80 5.79
N THR A 127 -17.61 -5.08 5.52
CA THR A 127 -17.09 -6.15 6.38
C THR A 127 -15.71 -6.58 5.88
N MET A 128 -14.67 -6.33 6.67
CA MET A 128 -13.27 -6.60 6.30
C MET A 128 -12.99 -8.08 6.00
N LEU A 129 -13.69 -9.00 6.67
CA LEU A 129 -13.54 -10.43 6.50
C LEU A 129 -14.89 -11.15 6.70
N VAL A 130 -15.32 -11.91 5.69
CA VAL A 130 -16.50 -12.76 5.75
C VAL A 130 -16.10 -14.22 5.49
N VAL A 131 -16.54 -15.12 6.38
CA VAL A 131 -16.37 -16.57 6.25
C VAL A 131 -17.75 -17.22 6.20
N ASN A 132 -18.08 -17.91 5.11
CA ASN A 132 -19.38 -18.53 4.87
C ASN A 132 -19.24 -20.00 4.41
N PRO A 133 -19.84 -21.00 5.08
CA PRO A 133 -20.61 -20.89 6.32
C PRO A 133 -19.77 -20.38 7.48
N TYR A 134 -20.40 -19.69 8.43
CA TYR A 134 -19.71 -19.21 9.62
C TYR A 134 -19.20 -20.41 10.42
N ILE A 135 -17.88 -20.50 10.56
CA ILE A 135 -17.19 -21.47 11.38
C ILE A 135 -16.27 -20.67 12.31
N ASP A 136 -16.57 -20.68 13.60
CA ASP A 136 -15.90 -19.84 14.61
C ASP A 136 -14.38 -20.05 14.65
N SER A 137 -13.93 -21.31 14.56
CA SER A 137 -12.50 -21.63 14.53
C SER A 137 -11.82 -21.07 13.29
N ALA A 138 -12.43 -21.20 12.11
CA ALA A 138 -11.91 -20.67 10.86
C ALA A 138 -11.86 -19.14 10.86
N TYR A 139 -12.93 -18.50 11.34
CA TYR A 139 -13.00 -17.04 11.46
C TYR A 139 -11.88 -16.49 12.36
N LYS A 140 -11.69 -17.09 13.55
CA LYS A 140 -10.62 -16.68 14.47
C LYS A 140 -9.22 -16.84 13.89
N LYS A 141 -8.97 -17.89 13.11
CA LYS A 141 -7.67 -18.14 12.44
C LYS A 141 -7.39 -17.13 11.32
N LEU A 142 -8.43 -16.70 10.62
CA LEU A 142 -8.30 -15.77 9.49
C LEU A 142 -8.35 -14.30 9.89
N LYS A 143 -8.95 -13.97 11.06
CA LYS A 143 -9.08 -12.61 11.57
C LYS A 143 -7.78 -11.79 11.60
N PRO A 144 -6.61 -12.33 11.98
CA PRO A 144 -5.35 -11.58 11.97
C PRO A 144 -4.88 -11.15 10.57
N PHE A 145 -5.45 -11.73 9.52
CA PHE A 145 -5.16 -11.43 8.11
C PHE A 145 -6.26 -10.60 7.46
N GLU A 146 -7.19 -10.05 8.27
CA GLU A 146 -8.10 -9.05 7.75
C GLU A 146 -7.34 -7.86 7.20
N SER A 147 -7.94 -7.25 6.19
CA SER A 147 -7.37 -6.10 5.52
C SER A 147 -7.45 -4.86 6.40
N CYS A 148 -6.38 -4.07 6.43
CA CYS A 148 -6.39 -2.74 7.05
C CYS A 148 -7.17 -1.82 6.11
N GLY A 149 -8.47 -1.63 6.38
CA GLY A 149 -9.24 -0.57 5.72
C GLY A 149 -9.03 0.78 6.37
#